data_AF-A0A7V4WGF0-F1
#
_entry.id   AF-A0A7V4WGF0-F1
#
_cell.length_a   1.000
_cell.length_b   1.000
_cell.length_c   1.000
_cell.angle_alpha   90.00
_cell.angle_beta   90.00
_cell.angle_gamma   90.00
#
_symmetry.space_group_name_H-M   'P 1'
#
loop_
_entity.id
_entity.type
_entity.pdbx_description
1 polymer ?
#
loop_
_entity_poly.entity_id
_entity_poly.type
_entity_poly.pdbx_seq_one_letter_code
_entity_poly.pdbx_strand_id
1 'polypeptide(L)'
;MAVKILLPYNFTLNDEKSIDFVGNRYARRKEVEITLFHAFTPVPEIDTRDNPIMNKMIRNTSYLRGQQDEQKNALEAARQKLIEYGFAGRHIDCRYIPV
;
A
#
# COMPACT_ATOMS: atom_id res chain seq x y z
N MET A 1 -3.92 -0.98 -27.35
CA MET A 1 -2.61 -0.96 -26.66
C MET A 1 -2.93 -0.64 -25.21
N ALA A 2 -2.69 -1.60 -24.33
CA ALA A 2 -3.02 -1.44 -22.91
C ALA A 2 -2.11 -0.41 -22.24
N VAL A 3 -2.70 0.48 -21.45
CA VAL A 3 -1.95 1.45 -20.64
C VAL A 3 -1.64 0.80 -19.30
N LYS A 4 -0.35 0.74 -18.94
CA LYS A 4 0.10 0.23 -17.65
C LYS A 4 0.51 1.40 -16.76
N ILE A 5 -0.09 1.50 -15.58
CA ILE A 5 0.12 2.60 -14.64
C ILE A 5 0.66 2.03 -13.34
N LEU A 6 1.86 2.46 -12.94
CA LEU A 6 2.42 2.18 -11.63
C LEU A 6 2.12 3.37 -10.71
N LEU A 7 1.43 3.11 -9.60
CA LEU A 7 1.11 4.10 -8.58
C LEU A 7 1.84 3.75 -7.28
N PRO A 8 2.93 4.46 -6.94
CA PRO A 8 3.46 4.39 -5.58
C PRO A 8 2.42 4.95 -4.60
N TYR A 9 2.29 4.31 -3.45
CA TYR A 9 1.32 4.69 -2.43
C TYR A 9 2.01 4.68 -1.06
N ASN A 10 2.24 5.88 -0.53
CA ASN A 10 2.92 6.09 0.75
C ASN A 10 1.97 6.64 1.82
N PHE A 11 0.66 6.45 1.63
CA PHE A 11 -0.40 6.85 2.57
C PHE A 11 -0.43 8.36 2.85
N THR A 12 -0.09 9.16 1.85
CA THR A 12 -0.10 10.62 1.94
C THR A 12 -1.28 11.23 1.18
N LEU A 13 -1.64 12.47 1.51
CA LEU A 13 -2.64 13.24 0.75
C LEU A 13 -2.28 13.43 -0.73
N ASN A 14 -0.99 13.37 -1.08
CA ASN A 14 -0.56 13.46 -2.47
C ASN A 14 -0.83 12.16 -3.23
N ASP A 15 -0.81 11.02 -2.55
CA ASP A 15 -1.16 9.74 -3.14
C ASP A 15 -2.66 9.66 -3.44
N GLU A 16 -3.50 10.23 -2.56
CA GLU A 16 -4.94 10.37 -2.83
C GLU A 16 -5.21 11.20 -4.09
N LYS A 17 -4.52 12.35 -4.24
CA LYS A 17 -4.60 13.17 -5.46
C LYS A 17 -4.13 12.41 -6.70
N SER A 18 -3.14 11.54 -6.55
CA SER A 18 -2.63 10.70 -7.64
C SER A 18 -3.68 9.68 -8.07
N ILE A 19 -4.39 9.06 -7.12
CA ILE A 19 -5.54 8.19 -7.40
C ILE A 19 -6.64 8.98 -8.12
N ASP A 20 -6.99 10.16 -7.62
CA ASP A 20 -8.04 10.99 -8.22
C ASP A 20 -7.69 11.38 -9.66
N PHE A 21 -6.43 11.77 -9.89
CA PHE A 21 -5.93 12.07 -11.22
C PHE A 21 -6.06 10.86 -12.15
N VAL A 22 -5.62 9.67 -11.69
CA VAL A 22 -5.68 8.45 -12.50
C VAL A 22 -7.13 8.06 -12.79
N GLY A 23 -8.01 8.09 -11.79
CA GLY A 23 -9.44 7.87 -11.92
C GLY A 23 -10.06 8.77 -12.97
N ASN A 24 -9.93 10.08 -12.80
CA ASN A 24 -10.51 11.06 -13.71
C ASN A 24 -9.95 10.94 -15.14
N ARG A 25 -8.66 10.64 -15.29
CA ARG A 25 -7.98 10.64 -16.60
C ARG A 25 -8.16 9.35 -17.39
N TYR A 26 -8.20 8.21 -16.71
CA TYR A 26 -8.04 6.89 -17.35
C TYR A 26 -9.23 5.95 -17.15
N ALA A 27 -10.18 6.22 -16.25
CA ALA A 27 -11.31 5.30 -15.98
C ALA A 27 -12.16 4.95 -17.22
N ARG A 28 -12.25 5.86 -18.20
CA ARG A 28 -13.02 5.62 -19.43
C ARG A 28 -12.28 4.79 -20.48
N ARG A 29 -11.02 4.42 -20.24
CA ARG A 29 -10.24 3.59 -21.17
C ARG A 29 -10.48 2.11 -20.87
N LYS A 30 -10.73 1.32 -21.92
CA LYS A 30 -11.07 -0.11 -21.80
C LYS A 30 -9.91 -1.02 -21.40
N GLU A 31 -8.67 -0.59 -21.65
CA GLU A 31 -7.45 -1.39 -21.46
C GLU A 31 -6.46 -0.64 -20.55
N VAL A 32 -6.76 -0.57 -19.25
CA VAL A 32 -5.85 0.01 -18.25
C VAL A 32 -5.55 -1.05 -17.19
N GLU A 33 -4.26 -1.27 -16.96
CA GLU A 33 -3.73 -2.08 -15.86
C GLU A 33 -3.07 -1.14 -14.85
N ILE A 34 -3.43 -1.28 -13.58
CA ILE A 34 -2.91 -0.46 -12.49
C ILE A 34 -2.17 -1.36 -11.51
N THR A 35 -0.97 -0.94 -11.12
CA THR A 35 -0.24 -1.53 -10.00
C THR A 35 -0.14 -0.50 -8.89
N LEU A 36 -0.87 -0.71 -7.80
CA LEU A 36 -0.74 0.02 -6.55
C LEU A 36 0.42 -0.60 -5.76
N PHE A 37 1.41 0.21 -5.40
CA PHE A 37 2.67 -0.28 -4.88
C PHE A 37 3.09 0.45 -3.60
N HIS A 38 3.43 -0.31 -2.58
CA HIS A 38 4.06 0.17 -1.36
C HIS A 38 5.30 -0.67 -1.02
N ALA A 39 6.40 0.01 -0.72
CA ALA A 39 7.64 -0.58 -0.23
C ALA A 39 7.84 -0.20 1.24
N PHE A 40 8.13 -1.18 2.10
CA PHE A 40 8.33 -0.96 3.54
C PHE A 40 9.61 -1.62 4.04
N THR A 41 10.21 -1.08 5.10
CA THR A 41 11.33 -1.73 5.79
C THR A 41 10.77 -2.82 6.71
N PRO A 42 11.18 -4.09 6.58
CA PRO A 42 10.67 -5.17 7.42
C PRO A 42 11.10 -5.00 8.87
N VAL A 43 10.27 -5.51 9.79
CA VAL A 43 10.59 -5.51 11.23
C VAL A 43 11.71 -6.53 11.48
N PRO A 44 12.82 -6.16 12.13
CA PRO A 44 13.90 -7.09 12.42
C PRO A 44 13.45 -8.21 13.37
N GLU A 45 13.95 -9.43 13.15
CA GLU A 45 13.82 -10.53 14.12
C GLU A 45 14.74 -10.25 15.32
N ILE A 46 14.19 -10.31 16.53
CA ILE A 46 14.94 -10.02 17.77
C ILE A 46 15.22 -11.34 18.49
N ASP A 47 16.51 -11.69 18.69
CA ASP A 47 16.93 -12.82 19.53
C ASP A 47 16.73 -12.43 21.01
N THR A 48 15.94 -13.22 21.74
CA THR A 48 15.27 -12.86 22.99
C THR A 48 16.09 -13.06 24.28
N ARG A 49 17.42 -13.13 24.19
CA ARG A 49 18.27 -13.40 25.35
C ARG A 49 18.54 -12.13 26.18
N ASP A 50 17.66 -11.89 27.15
CA ASP A 50 17.82 -11.10 28.39
C ASP A 50 18.45 -9.69 28.32
N ASN A 51 17.61 -8.65 28.12
CA ASN A 51 17.99 -7.27 28.47
C ASN A 51 16.73 -6.39 28.72
N PRO A 52 16.66 -5.50 29.72
CA PRO A 52 15.58 -4.50 29.89
C PRO A 52 15.30 -3.59 28.66
N ILE A 53 16.25 -3.46 27.73
CA ILE A 53 16.03 -2.86 26.39
C ILE A 53 14.92 -3.60 25.60
N MET A 54 14.71 -4.88 25.89
CA MET A 54 13.73 -5.77 25.26
C MET A 54 12.28 -5.30 25.42
N ASN A 55 11.89 -4.76 26.58
CA ASN A 55 10.51 -4.29 26.80
C ASN A 55 10.15 -3.06 25.95
N LYS A 56 11.15 -2.28 25.54
CA LYS A 56 10.98 -1.16 24.60
C LYS A 56 10.96 -1.67 23.17
N MET A 57 11.82 -2.65 22.85
CA MET A 57 11.87 -3.29 21.53
C MET A 57 10.60 -4.09 21.20
N ILE A 58 10.08 -4.90 22.12
CA ILE A 58 8.82 -5.65 21.94
C ILE A 58 7.65 -4.70 21.66
N ARG A 59 7.56 -3.58 22.41
CA ARG A 59 6.53 -2.56 22.17
C ARG A 59 6.67 -1.92 20.80
N ASN A 60 7.90 -1.59 20.39
CA ASN A 60 8.16 -1.05 19.06
C ASN A 60 7.82 -2.06 17.96
N THR A 61 8.13 -3.35 18.13
CA THR A 61 7.77 -4.38 17.13
C THR A 61 6.27 -4.61 17.03
N SER A 62 5.54 -4.61 18.15
CA SER A 62 4.08 -4.71 18.14
C SER A 62 3.44 -3.49 17.49
N TYR A 63 3.97 -2.29 17.76
CA TYR A 63 3.55 -1.05 17.09
C TYR A 63 3.78 -1.12 15.57
N LEU A 64 4.97 -1.53 15.13
CA LEU A 64 5.30 -1.66 13.72
C LEU A 64 4.43 -2.71 13.01
N ARG A 65 4.12 -3.83 13.66
CA ARG A 65 3.17 -4.83 13.13
C ARG A 65 1.76 -4.26 12.96
N GLY A 66 1.25 -3.56 13.98
CA GLY A 66 -0.04 -2.88 13.88
C GLY A 66 -0.08 -1.86 12.74
N GLN A 67 0.99 -1.08 12.58
CA GLN A 67 1.13 -0.13 11.49
C GLN A 67 1.14 -0.82 10.11
N GLN A 68 1.76 -1.99 9.97
CA GLN A 68 1.73 -2.75 8.71
C GLN A 68 0.32 -3.22 8.35
N ASP A 69 -0.48 -3.63 9.33
CA ASP A 69 -1.87 -4.05 9.10
C ASP A 69 -2.77 -2.86 8.72
N GLU A 70 -2.60 -1.71 9.38
CA GLU A 70 -3.26 -0.46 9.00
C GLU A 70 -2.92 -0.04 7.57
N GLN A 71 -1.65 -0.15 7.18
CA GLN A 71 -1.18 0.18 5.83
C GLN A 71 -1.76 -0.76 4.76
N LYS A 72 -1.89 -2.06 5.05
CA LYS A 72 -2.57 -3.00 4.14
C LYS A 72 -4.03 -2.62 3.93
N ASN A 73 -4.74 -2.30 5.02
CA ASN A 73 -6.13 -1.86 4.94
C ASN A 73 -6.28 -0.55 4.14
N ALA A 74 -5.36 0.39 4.33
CA ALA A 74 -5.34 1.64 3.57
C ALA A 74 -5.04 1.42 2.08
N LEU A 75 -4.19 0.43 1.73
CA LEU A 75 -3.91 0.06 0.35
C LEU A 75 -5.14 -0.57 -0.33
N GLU A 76 -5.90 -1.39 0.40
CA GLU A 76 -7.18 -1.92 -0.08
C GLU A 76 -8.25 -0.83 -0.24
N ALA A 77 -8.28 0.17 0.66
CA ALA A 77 -9.16 1.33 0.49
C ALA A 77 -8.81 2.14 -0.78
N ALA A 78 -7.52 2.32 -1.07
CA ALA A 78 -7.04 2.93 -2.30
C ALA A 78 -7.48 2.13 -3.55
N ARG A 79 -7.37 0.80 -3.49
CA ARG A 79 -7.89 -0.10 -4.53
C ARG A 79 -9.39 0.08 -4.74
N GLN A 80 -10.16 0.15 -3.65
CA GLN A 80 -11.60 0.32 -3.71
C GLN A 80 -11.99 1.65 -4.37
N LYS A 81 -11.28 2.73 -4.05
CA LYS A 81 -11.48 4.05 -4.69
C LYS A 81 -11.26 4.00 -6.21
N LEU A 82 -10.25 3.27 -6.69
CA LEU A 82 -10.04 3.06 -8.13
C LEU A 82 -11.20 2.24 -8.75
N ILE A 83 -11.74 1.26 -8.04
CA ILE A 83 -12.91 0.50 -8.53
C ILE A 83 -14.13 1.42 -8.64
N GLU A 84 -14.34 2.30 -7.66
CA GLU A 84 -15.42 3.31 -7.68
C GLU A 84 -15.29 4.29 -8.84
N TYR A 85 -14.06 4.61 -9.26
CA TYR A 85 -13.82 5.38 -10.49
C TYR A 85 -14.20 4.62 -11.78
N GLY A 86 -14.34 3.29 -11.73
CA GLY A 86 -14.78 2.46 -12.84
C GLY A 86 -13.73 1.49 -13.38
N PHE A 87 -12.56 1.36 -12.72
CA PHE A 87 -11.59 0.34 -13.09
C PHE A 87 -12.08 -1.05 -12.67
N ALA A 88 -11.87 -2.05 -13.53
CA ALA A 88 -12.17 -3.43 -13.17
C ALA A 88 -11.18 -3.91 -12.11
N GLY A 89 -11.66 -4.41 -10.97
CA GLY A 89 -10.80 -4.85 -9.86
C GLY A 89 -9.78 -5.94 -10.21
N ARG A 90 -10.00 -6.70 -11.30
CA ARG A 90 -9.04 -7.69 -11.84
C ARG A 90 -7.85 -7.07 -12.57
N HIS A 91 -7.92 -5.78 -12.93
CA HIS A 91 -6.84 -5.04 -13.58
C HIS A 91 -6.08 -4.16 -12.58
N ILE A 92 -6.39 -4.26 -11.29
CA ILE A 92 -5.71 -3.53 -10.21
C ILE A 92 -4.95 -4.55 -9.38
N ASP A 93 -3.62 -4.53 -9.49
CA ASP A 93 -2.70 -5.33 -8.69
C ASP A 93 -2.22 -4.50 -7.49
N CYS A 94 -2.25 -5.07 -6.29
CA CYS A 94 -1.78 -4.41 -5.07
C CYS A 94 -0.53 -5.12 -4.55
N ARG A 95 0.56 -4.38 -4.46
CA ARG A 95 1.88 -4.88 -4.08
C ARG A 95 2.33 -4.19 -2.80
N TYR A 96 2.43 -4.96 -1.73
CA TYR A 96 2.98 -4.53 -0.45
C TYR A 96 4.26 -5.35 -0.19
N ILE A 97 5.43 -4.77 -0.48
CA ILE A 97 6.69 -5.52 -0.52
C ILE A 97 7.73 -4.98 0.48
N PRO A 98 8.50 -5.86 1.13
CA PRO A 98 9.64 -5.43 1.93
C PRO A 98 10.79 -4.97 1.03
N VAL A 99 11.54 -3.96 1.47
CA VAL A 99 12.80 -3.48 0.87
C VAL A 99 13.97 -3.53 1.83
#